data_AF-A0A3A4VS73-F1
#
_entry.id   AF-A0A3A4VS73-F1
#
_cell.length_a   1.000
_cell.length_b   1.000
_cell.length_c   1.000
_cell.angle_alpha   90.00
_cell.angle_beta   90.00
_cell.angle_gamma   90.00
#
_symmetry.space_group_name_H-M   'P 1'
#
loop_
_entity.id
_entity.type
_entity.pdbx_description
1 polymer ?
#
loop_
_entity_poly.entity_id
_entity_poly.type
_entity_poly.pdbx_seq_one_letter_code
_entity_poly.pdbx_strand_id
1 'polypeptide(L)'
;MINETLRGKTGQKEVRESSYSKGLLGKIRNSLDHGRLEIVGGGSDGQIAKARHFMDYLPGLSSSSDVKPHELAGLTLDLARAMDLTSLVKDNCVSDERYVQQIGGEDLHNLPAIAMDLVPLVNSERQTVIRVVYGATEEMPFRSLSYVLPALLYMEGFAEAKLKVPQLQVVFANNTSTTLNNLDPEKTEEQSLKFANFAKDYVKEFFPASFGNVVFLEDTPIGEGSMLGEELFSLAKTLKEKMPESILEELSKKGINNDFETSILYGAAHLLIHDIDLPGALIPVFSDQPETYLAENIISMGGFQEQFFYRLRHGIKPFADEKFRQAKTLQFFTRHRVPPYYMARTGDLSLDDVLKGEADFKTLSPATLFDINYMRNVSAYRGDFGHFLRRSK
;
A
#
# COMPACT_ATOMS: atom_id res chain seq x y z
N MET A 1 26.60 -56.97 8.45
CA MET A 1 27.79 -56.25 7.96
C MET A 1 27.48 -54.76 8.12
N ILE A 2 27.90 -54.08 9.19
CA ILE A 2 29.28 -53.60 9.48
C ILE A 2 29.69 -52.62 8.36
N ASN A 3 29.47 -51.32 8.56
CA ASN A 3 30.46 -50.26 8.90
C ASN A 3 30.72 -49.41 7.65
N GLU A 4 31.08 -48.13 7.65
CA GLU A 4 31.31 -47.08 8.64
C GLU A 4 31.51 -45.79 7.81
N THR A 5 30.95 -44.67 8.26
CA THR A 5 31.69 -43.48 8.72
C THR A 5 32.25 -42.56 7.64
N LEU A 6 31.77 -41.32 7.66
CA LEU A 6 32.54 -40.08 7.86
C LEU A 6 31.51 -38.95 8.06
N ARG A 7 31.13 -38.62 9.30
CA ARG A 7 31.73 -37.57 10.14
C ARG A 7 32.13 -36.31 9.35
N GLY A 8 31.18 -35.39 9.23
CA GLY A 8 31.43 -33.95 9.15
C GLY A 8 30.65 -33.26 10.27
N LYS A 9 31.32 -32.99 11.40
CA LYS A 9 30.83 -32.03 12.39
C LYS A 9 31.08 -30.63 11.84
N THR A 10 30.04 -29.91 11.45
CA THR A 10 30.02 -28.45 11.49
C THR A 10 29.01 -28.04 12.54
N GLY A 11 29.52 -27.60 13.68
CA GLY A 11 28.70 -26.93 14.67
C GLY A 11 28.20 -25.62 14.09
N GLN A 12 26.88 -25.51 13.92
CA GLN A 12 26.20 -24.25 14.15
C GLN A 12 25.48 -24.40 15.49
N LYS A 13 26.02 -23.68 16.46
CA LYS A 13 25.46 -23.49 17.78
C LYS A 13 24.09 -22.83 17.59
N GLU A 14 23.02 -23.47 18.05
CA GLU A 14 21.68 -22.88 18.16
C GLU A 14 21.80 -21.46 18.74
N VAL A 15 21.49 -20.44 17.95
CA VAL A 15 21.07 -19.15 18.50
C VAL A 15 19.61 -19.38 18.87
N ARG A 16 19.36 -19.81 20.11
CA ARG A 16 18.01 -19.69 20.69
C ARG A 16 17.75 -18.21 20.93
N GLU A 17 17.16 -17.57 19.92
CA GLU A 17 16.59 -16.23 20.01
C GLU A 17 15.54 -16.22 21.13
N SER A 18 15.58 -15.16 21.94
CA SER A 18 14.71 -15.00 23.10
C SER A 18 13.24 -15.02 22.68
N SER A 19 12.48 -15.97 23.21
CA SER A 19 11.06 -16.09 22.94
C SER A 19 10.27 -14.96 23.59
N TYR A 20 9.33 -14.38 22.84
CA TYR A 20 8.38 -13.40 23.34
C TYR A 20 7.65 -13.89 24.60
N SER A 21 7.28 -12.94 25.49
CA SER A 21 6.51 -13.29 26.68
C SER A 21 5.17 -13.92 26.29
N LYS A 22 4.71 -14.94 27.04
CA LYS A 22 3.40 -15.59 26.81
C LYS A 22 2.25 -14.58 26.79
N GLY A 23 2.35 -13.50 27.57
CA GLY A 23 1.36 -12.43 27.62
C GLY A 23 1.28 -11.62 26.32
N LEU A 24 2.42 -11.25 25.74
CA LEU A 24 2.48 -10.55 24.45
C LEU A 24 1.94 -11.44 23.33
N LEU A 25 2.36 -12.70 23.29
CA LEU A 25 1.85 -13.70 22.34
C LEU A 25 0.33 -13.89 22.44
N GLY A 26 -0.22 -13.89 23.67
CA GLY A 26 -1.66 -13.95 23.90
C GLY A 26 -2.40 -12.71 23.39
N LYS A 27 -1.83 -11.51 23.55
CA LYS A 27 -2.42 -10.26 23.04
C LYS A 27 -2.42 -10.21 21.52
N ILE A 28 -1.28 -10.49 20.88
CA ILE A 28 -1.16 -10.57 19.40
C ILE A 28 -2.22 -11.52 18.85
N ARG A 29 -2.31 -12.71 19.45
CA ARG A 29 -3.29 -13.71 19.06
C ARG A 29 -4.73 -13.23 19.22
N ASN A 30 -5.05 -12.59 20.35
CA ASN A 30 -6.39 -12.05 20.58
C ASN A 30 -6.76 -10.95 19.57
N SER A 31 -5.84 -10.04 19.24
CA SER A 31 -6.08 -9.00 18.22
C SER A 31 -6.40 -9.62 16.86
N LEU A 32 -5.65 -10.65 16.44
CA LEU A 32 -5.89 -11.35 15.17
C LEU A 32 -7.17 -12.21 15.19
N ASP A 33 -7.49 -12.86 16.32
CA ASP A 33 -8.66 -13.75 16.47
C ASP A 33 -10.01 -12.99 16.54
N HIS A 34 -10.03 -11.70 16.90
CA HIS A 34 -11.27 -10.91 17.06
C HIS A 34 -11.56 -9.94 15.89
N GLY A 35 -10.67 -9.82 14.91
CA GLY A 35 -10.92 -8.99 13.73
C GLY A 35 -11.99 -9.58 12.80
N ARG A 36 -12.98 -8.78 12.38
CA ARG A 36 -13.86 -9.11 11.23
C ARG A 36 -13.16 -8.81 9.89
N LEU A 37 -11.89 -9.17 9.78
CA LEU A 37 -11.12 -8.92 8.57
C LEU A 37 -11.48 -9.96 7.53
N GLU A 38 -12.01 -9.49 6.41
CA GLU A 38 -12.09 -10.30 5.20
C GLU A 38 -10.68 -10.41 4.62
N ILE A 39 -10.18 -11.64 4.51
CA ILE A 39 -8.84 -11.93 4.00
C ILE A 39 -8.95 -12.33 2.52
N VAL A 40 -8.12 -11.72 1.68
CA VAL A 40 -7.97 -12.11 0.27
C VAL A 40 -6.75 -13.02 0.15
N GLY A 41 -6.95 -14.32 -0.06
CA GLY A 41 -5.84 -15.26 -0.29
C GLY A 41 -5.01 -14.89 -1.53
N GLY A 42 -3.70 -15.13 -1.49
CA GLY A 42 -2.79 -14.94 -2.63
C GLY A 42 -2.77 -16.12 -3.59
N GLY A 43 -3.15 -17.33 -3.12
CA GLY A 43 -3.49 -18.47 -3.96
C GLY A 43 -4.90 -18.38 -4.55
N SER A 44 -5.16 -19.13 -5.62
CA SER A 44 -6.49 -19.24 -6.25
C SER A 44 -7.54 -20.00 -5.42
N ASP A 45 -7.19 -20.45 -4.21
CA ASP A 45 -8.02 -21.30 -3.36
C ASP A 45 -8.79 -20.55 -2.25
N GLY A 46 -8.55 -19.25 -2.08
CA GLY A 46 -9.35 -18.39 -1.20
C GLY A 46 -9.32 -18.76 0.29
N GLN A 47 -8.25 -19.42 0.77
CA GLN A 47 -8.17 -19.84 2.17
C GLN A 47 -7.95 -18.66 3.14
N ILE A 48 -8.63 -18.74 4.30
CA ILE A 48 -8.56 -17.80 5.42
C ILE A 48 -7.52 -18.33 6.43
N ALA A 49 -6.44 -17.57 6.67
CA ALA A 49 -5.42 -17.93 7.66
C ALA A 49 -5.82 -17.54 9.10
N LYS A 50 -5.53 -18.41 10.09
CA LYS A 50 -5.86 -18.22 11.52
C LYS A 50 -4.67 -17.75 12.36
N ALA A 51 -4.92 -17.09 13.50
CA ALA A 51 -3.92 -16.46 14.35
C ALA A 51 -2.69 -17.32 14.72
N ARG A 52 -2.87 -18.64 14.85
CA ARG A 52 -1.79 -19.59 15.20
C ARG A 52 -0.70 -19.71 14.12
N HIS A 53 -1.03 -19.43 12.87
CA HIS A 53 -0.08 -19.52 11.76
C HIS A 53 0.89 -18.35 11.72
N PHE A 54 0.62 -17.25 12.43
CA PHE A 54 1.44 -16.03 12.34
C PHE A 54 2.57 -15.95 13.39
N MET A 55 2.56 -16.86 14.36
CA MET A 55 3.47 -16.83 15.51
C MET A 55 4.93 -17.10 15.12
N ASP A 56 5.13 -17.88 14.06
CA ASP A 56 6.46 -18.28 13.57
C ASP A 56 7.17 -17.14 12.81
N TYR A 57 6.44 -16.05 12.49
CA TYR A 57 6.96 -14.91 11.72
C TYR A 57 7.31 -13.69 12.59
N LEU A 58 7.14 -13.78 13.90
CA LEU A 58 7.60 -12.73 14.80
C LEU A 58 9.13 -12.68 14.81
N PRO A 59 9.77 -11.53 14.53
CA PRO A 59 11.23 -11.46 14.47
C PRO A 59 11.85 -11.79 15.83
N GLY A 60 13.00 -12.45 15.87
CA GLY A 60 13.77 -12.54 17.10
C GLY A 60 14.19 -11.14 17.55
N LEU A 61 13.87 -10.75 18.79
CA LEU A 61 14.49 -9.56 19.38
C LEU A 61 15.95 -9.90 19.66
N SER A 62 16.89 -9.07 19.17
CA SER A 62 18.28 -9.23 19.55
C SER A 62 18.38 -8.99 21.06
N SER A 63 18.95 -9.95 21.78
CA SER A 63 19.20 -9.86 23.20
C SER A 63 20.39 -8.92 23.45
N SER A 64 20.24 -7.63 23.12
CA SER A 64 21.10 -6.64 23.75
C SER A 64 20.81 -6.72 25.25
N SER A 65 21.86 -6.91 26.03
CA SER A 65 21.81 -7.46 27.40
C SER A 65 21.24 -6.48 28.44
N ASP A 66 20.69 -5.34 28.00
CA ASP A 66 20.43 -4.16 28.84
C ASP A 66 18.97 -3.65 28.77
N VAL A 67 18.04 -4.37 28.11
CA VAL A 67 16.64 -3.94 28.09
C VAL A 67 16.01 -4.10 29.48
N LYS A 68 15.71 -2.99 30.13
CA LYS A 68 15.13 -2.98 31.48
C LYS A 68 13.69 -3.52 31.42
N PRO A 69 13.19 -4.18 32.49
CA PRO A 69 11.84 -4.76 32.50
C PRO A 69 10.70 -3.79 32.12
N HIS A 70 10.84 -2.49 32.42
CA HIS A 70 9.86 -1.48 32.03
C HIS A 70 9.91 -1.12 30.53
N GLU A 71 11.08 -1.18 29.91
CA GLU A 71 11.25 -0.99 28.47
C GLU A 71 10.63 -2.17 27.71
N LEU A 72 10.79 -3.40 28.22
CA LEU A 72 10.14 -4.59 27.66
C LEU A 72 8.60 -4.53 27.78
N ALA A 73 8.09 -3.98 28.89
CA ALA A 73 6.65 -3.76 29.08
C ALA A 73 6.10 -2.68 28.14
N GLY A 74 6.85 -1.59 27.93
CA GLY A 74 6.55 -0.55 26.94
C GLY A 74 6.51 -1.10 25.52
N LEU A 75 7.57 -1.81 25.11
CA LEU A 75 7.66 -2.49 23.81
C LEU A 75 6.47 -3.44 23.57
N THR A 76 6.09 -4.20 24.59
CA THR A 76 4.93 -5.12 24.51
C THR A 76 3.62 -4.38 24.25
N LEU A 77 3.43 -3.21 24.88
CA LEU A 77 2.22 -2.39 24.72
C LEU A 77 2.20 -1.71 23.36
N ASP A 78 3.33 -1.15 22.94
CA ASP A 78 3.44 -0.43 21.67
C ASP A 78 3.37 -1.38 20.48
N LEU A 79 3.95 -2.58 20.58
CA LEU A 79 3.77 -3.62 19.56
C LEU A 79 2.31 -4.04 19.43
N ALA A 80 1.60 -4.22 20.55
CA ALA A 80 0.17 -4.55 20.48
C ALA A 80 -0.63 -3.43 19.78
N ARG A 81 -0.35 -2.16 20.10
CA ARG A 81 -0.99 -1.01 19.43
C ARG A 81 -0.64 -0.94 17.95
N ALA A 82 0.62 -1.18 17.59
CA ALA A 82 1.07 -1.18 16.20
C ALA A 82 0.39 -2.30 15.42
N MET A 83 0.29 -3.50 16.00
CA MET A 83 -0.45 -4.62 15.43
C MET A 83 -1.94 -4.30 15.26
N ASP A 84 -2.60 -3.68 16.25
CA ASP A 84 -4.01 -3.30 16.14
C ASP A 84 -4.24 -2.27 15.03
N LEU A 85 -3.37 -1.27 14.91
CA LEU A 85 -3.49 -0.23 13.88
C LEU A 85 -3.18 -0.74 12.48
N THR A 86 -2.12 -1.55 12.33
CA THR A 86 -1.75 -2.17 11.05
C THR A 86 -2.75 -3.24 10.63
N SER A 87 -3.36 -3.97 11.57
CA SER A 87 -4.39 -4.96 11.24
C SER A 87 -5.78 -4.36 11.09
N LEU A 88 -6.00 -3.08 11.44
CA LEU A 88 -7.34 -2.45 11.55
C LEU A 88 -8.27 -3.05 12.60
N VAL A 89 -7.77 -3.85 13.53
CA VAL A 89 -8.63 -4.48 14.54
C VAL A 89 -8.80 -3.52 15.71
N LYS A 90 -9.83 -2.67 15.65
CA LYS A 90 -10.38 -2.02 16.84
C LYS A 90 -11.89 -2.23 16.87
N ASP A 91 -12.39 -2.75 17.99
CA ASP A 91 -13.82 -2.86 18.31
C ASP A 91 -14.69 -3.67 17.32
N ASN A 92 -14.19 -4.80 16.82
CA ASN A 92 -14.95 -5.79 16.02
C ASN A 92 -15.56 -5.27 14.69
N CYS A 93 -15.12 -4.12 14.19
CA CYS A 93 -15.53 -3.59 12.90
C CYS A 93 -14.30 -3.19 12.09
N VAL A 94 -14.24 -3.60 10.81
CA VAL A 94 -13.49 -2.81 9.84
C VAL A 94 -14.25 -1.50 9.76
N SER A 95 -13.85 -0.49 10.55
CA SER A 95 -14.67 0.70 10.75
C SER A 95 -14.96 1.33 9.39
N ASP A 96 -16.24 1.58 9.09
CA ASP A 96 -16.66 2.40 7.95
C ASP A 96 -15.84 3.71 7.87
N GLU A 97 -15.40 4.18 9.04
CA GLU A 97 -14.57 5.37 9.27
C GLU A 97 -13.20 5.34 8.56
N ARG A 98 -12.60 4.17 8.32
CA ARG A 98 -11.27 4.04 7.70
C ARG A 98 -11.32 3.60 6.24
N TYR A 99 -12.50 3.27 5.73
CA TYR A 99 -12.77 2.93 4.32
C TYR A 99 -11.99 1.74 3.73
N VAL A 100 -11.26 1.00 4.55
CA VAL A 100 -10.69 -0.31 4.19
C VAL A 100 -11.76 -1.37 4.42
N GLN A 101 -11.76 -2.42 3.62
CA GLN A 101 -12.65 -3.57 3.79
C GLN A 101 -11.88 -4.88 3.95
N GLN A 102 -10.75 -5.05 3.27
CA GLN A 102 -10.05 -6.33 3.21
C GLN A 102 -8.54 -6.16 3.29
N ILE A 103 -7.83 -7.24 3.64
CA ILE A 103 -6.37 -7.29 3.69
C ILE A 103 -5.86 -8.50 2.88
N GLY A 104 -4.71 -8.35 2.24
CA GLY A 104 -4.01 -9.44 1.55
C GLY A 104 -3.55 -10.52 2.52
N GLY A 105 -4.00 -11.76 2.29
CA GLY A 105 -3.82 -12.88 3.21
C GLY A 105 -2.41 -13.43 3.27
N GLU A 106 -1.73 -13.51 2.13
CA GLU A 106 -0.31 -13.90 2.13
C GLU A 106 0.49 -12.84 2.87
N ASP A 107 0.28 -11.57 2.60
CA ASP A 107 1.04 -10.47 3.21
C ASP A 107 0.88 -10.34 4.74
N LEU A 108 -0.12 -10.99 5.35
CA LEU A 108 -0.30 -10.97 6.80
C LEU A 108 0.91 -11.53 7.56
N HIS A 109 1.75 -12.38 6.95
CA HIS A 109 3.01 -12.81 7.59
C HIS A 109 4.02 -11.67 7.73
N ASN A 110 3.89 -10.59 6.95
CA ASN A 110 4.73 -9.39 7.05
C ASN A 110 4.28 -8.47 8.19
N LEU A 111 3.02 -8.60 8.64
CA LEU A 111 2.41 -7.75 9.66
C LEU A 111 3.28 -7.58 10.91
N PRO A 112 3.84 -8.65 11.52
CA PRO A 112 4.64 -8.47 12.73
C PRO A 112 5.94 -7.71 12.49
N ALA A 113 6.57 -7.92 11.33
CA ALA A 113 7.80 -7.20 10.98
C ALA A 113 7.53 -5.70 10.76
N ILE A 114 6.44 -5.38 10.07
CA ILE A 114 6.01 -4.01 9.82
C ILE A 114 5.60 -3.33 11.14
N ALA A 115 4.81 -4.01 11.97
CA ALA A 115 4.39 -3.46 13.27
C ALA A 115 5.58 -3.20 14.21
N MET A 116 6.57 -4.10 14.22
CA MET A 116 7.81 -3.91 14.97
C MET A 116 8.59 -2.68 14.53
N ASP A 117 8.69 -2.44 13.22
CA ASP A 117 9.40 -1.27 12.67
C ASP A 117 8.79 0.06 13.13
N LEU A 118 7.46 0.07 13.30
CA LEU A 118 6.68 1.21 13.73
C LEU A 118 6.74 1.49 15.25
N VAL A 119 7.34 0.60 16.05
CA VAL A 119 7.51 0.83 17.49
C VAL A 119 8.71 1.78 17.73
N PRO A 120 8.55 2.91 18.46
CA PRO A 120 9.62 3.88 18.67
C PRO A 120 10.88 3.31 19.35
N LEU A 121 10.70 2.38 20.28
CA LEU A 121 11.80 1.74 21.00
C LEU A 121 12.64 0.81 20.11
N VAL A 122 12.13 0.43 18.94
CA VAL A 122 12.87 -0.35 17.96
C VAL A 122 13.68 0.65 17.12
N ASN A 123 14.97 0.80 17.43
CA ASN A 123 15.88 1.61 16.63
C ASN A 123 16.25 0.86 15.33
N SER A 124 15.28 0.83 14.43
CA SER A 124 15.40 0.28 13.09
C SER A 124 15.75 1.42 12.14
N GLU A 125 16.80 1.23 11.33
CA GLU A 125 17.11 2.12 10.20
C GLU A 125 16.09 1.93 9.06
N ARG A 126 15.31 0.85 9.10
CA ARG A 126 14.29 0.53 8.11
C ARG A 126 13.20 1.59 8.11
N GLN A 127 12.73 1.91 6.92
CA GLN A 127 11.64 2.86 6.72
C GLN A 127 10.37 2.10 6.31
N THR A 128 9.27 2.39 7.01
CA THR A 128 7.93 1.96 6.62
C THR A 128 7.22 3.09 5.89
N VAL A 129 6.64 2.77 4.72
CA VAL A 129 5.83 3.70 3.95
C VAL A 129 4.41 3.19 3.80
N ILE A 130 3.45 4.11 3.65
CA ILE A 130 2.12 3.82 3.10
C ILE A 130 2.14 4.26 1.64
N ARG A 131 1.81 3.39 0.71
CA ARG A 131 1.84 3.69 -0.73
C ARG A 131 0.44 3.68 -1.32
N VAL A 132 0.04 4.79 -1.93
CA VAL A 132 -1.21 4.94 -2.71
C VAL A 132 -0.82 5.22 -4.15
N VAL A 133 -1.24 4.37 -5.08
CA VAL A 133 -0.82 4.44 -6.49
C VAL A 133 -1.99 4.87 -7.37
N TYR A 134 -1.73 5.85 -8.22
CA TYR A 134 -2.63 6.38 -9.24
C TYR A 134 -2.12 5.96 -10.61
N GLY A 135 -3.00 5.37 -11.41
CA GLY A 135 -2.75 5.25 -12.85
C GLY A 135 -2.92 6.60 -13.55
N ALA A 136 -2.38 6.72 -14.75
CA ALA A 136 -2.57 7.91 -15.60
C ALA A 136 -4.05 8.11 -15.95
N THR A 137 -4.47 9.37 -15.99
CA THR A 137 -5.77 9.79 -16.52
C THR A 137 -5.62 11.13 -17.22
N GLU A 138 -6.35 11.29 -18.30
CA GLU A 138 -6.45 12.57 -19.01
C GLU A 138 -7.47 13.52 -18.36
N GLU A 139 -8.24 13.04 -17.39
CA GLU A 139 -9.20 13.84 -16.63
C GLU A 139 -9.27 13.27 -15.21
N MET A 140 -8.79 14.03 -14.22
CA MET A 140 -8.78 13.56 -12.85
C MET A 140 -10.17 13.70 -12.22
N PRO A 141 -10.78 12.63 -11.70
CA PRO A 141 -12.01 12.74 -10.94
C PRO A 141 -11.77 13.50 -9.63
N PHE A 142 -12.75 14.31 -9.22
CA PHE A 142 -12.70 14.95 -7.91
C PHE A 142 -12.66 13.93 -6.75
N ARG A 143 -13.32 12.78 -6.94
CA ARG A 143 -13.30 11.69 -5.96
C ARG A 143 -11.93 11.03 -5.78
N SER A 144 -10.94 11.33 -6.62
CA SER A 144 -9.55 10.87 -6.42
C SER A 144 -9.03 11.16 -5.02
N LEU A 145 -9.40 12.30 -4.43
CA LEU A 145 -8.93 12.67 -3.09
C LEU A 145 -9.37 11.66 -2.02
N SER A 146 -10.52 10.99 -2.18
CA SER A 146 -11.01 9.98 -1.24
C SER A 146 -10.08 8.77 -1.11
N TYR A 147 -9.19 8.57 -2.08
CA TYR A 147 -8.25 7.44 -2.09
C TYR A 147 -7.03 7.66 -1.20
N VAL A 148 -6.66 8.92 -0.93
CA VAL A 148 -5.57 9.28 -0.02
C VAL A 148 -6.02 9.26 1.44
N LEU A 149 -7.30 9.53 1.70
CA LEU A 149 -7.83 9.69 3.05
C LEU A 149 -7.60 8.49 3.98
N PRO A 150 -7.78 7.22 3.55
CA PRO A 150 -7.49 6.08 4.40
C PRO A 150 -6.04 6.11 4.91
N ALA A 151 -5.07 6.43 4.05
CA ALA A 151 -3.66 6.51 4.44
C ALA A 151 -3.42 7.61 5.50
N LEU A 152 -4.01 8.78 5.31
CA LEU A 152 -3.89 9.91 6.25
C LEU A 152 -4.49 9.58 7.62
N LEU A 153 -5.66 8.95 7.65
CA LEU A 153 -6.30 8.50 8.90
C LEU A 153 -5.45 7.45 9.63
N TYR A 154 -4.76 6.59 8.88
CA TYR A 154 -3.80 5.65 9.48
C TYR A 154 -2.61 6.36 10.10
N MET A 155 -2.01 7.32 9.40
CA MET A 155 -0.89 8.11 9.91
C MET A 155 -1.28 8.82 11.22
N GLU A 156 -2.46 9.44 11.27
CA GLU A 156 -3.00 10.04 12.50
C GLU A 156 -3.14 9.00 13.61
N GLY A 157 -3.69 7.82 13.31
CA GLY A 157 -3.79 6.73 14.28
C GLY A 157 -2.44 6.31 14.87
N PHE A 158 -1.38 6.24 14.06
CA PHE A 158 -0.02 5.98 14.55
C PHE A 158 0.49 7.12 15.44
N ALA A 159 0.29 8.37 15.02
CA ALA A 159 0.69 9.54 15.80
C ALA A 159 -0.01 9.60 17.17
N GLU A 160 -1.33 9.38 17.20
CA GLU A 160 -2.14 9.33 18.42
C GLU A 160 -1.71 8.21 19.37
N ALA A 161 -1.34 7.05 18.81
CA ALA A 161 -0.81 5.91 19.56
C ALA A 161 0.65 6.11 20.01
N LYS A 162 1.28 7.26 19.67
CA LYS A 162 2.69 7.57 19.92
C LYS A 162 3.64 6.57 19.30
N LEU A 163 3.26 6.01 18.16
CA LEU A 163 4.10 5.15 17.33
C LEU A 163 4.86 5.98 16.30
N LYS A 164 5.84 5.37 15.61
CA LYS A 164 6.44 6.01 14.45
C LYS A 164 5.37 6.17 13.37
N VAL A 165 5.33 7.35 12.75
CA VAL A 165 4.41 7.65 11.67
C VAL A 165 5.07 7.25 10.35
N PRO A 166 4.50 6.33 9.56
CA PRO A 166 5.07 5.99 8.25
C PRO A 166 4.95 7.16 7.27
N GLN A 167 5.87 7.26 6.31
CA GLN A 167 5.76 8.23 5.23
C GLN A 167 4.65 7.81 4.26
N LEU A 168 3.77 8.72 3.88
CA LEU A 168 2.80 8.50 2.81
C LEU A 168 3.41 8.87 1.46
N GLN A 169 3.54 7.88 0.59
CA GLN A 169 3.93 8.03 -0.81
C GLN A 169 2.68 7.99 -1.69
N VAL A 170 2.33 9.14 -2.26
CA VAL A 170 1.29 9.25 -3.31
C VAL A 170 1.99 9.16 -4.66
N VAL A 171 1.86 8.02 -5.33
CA VAL A 171 2.61 7.70 -6.56
C VAL A 171 1.71 7.84 -7.78
N PHE A 172 2.15 8.61 -8.77
CA PHE A 172 1.53 8.71 -10.10
C PHE A 172 2.34 7.88 -11.09
N ALA A 173 1.78 6.78 -11.58
CA ALA A 173 2.40 5.94 -12.60
C ALA A 173 2.16 6.54 -14.01
N ASN A 174 2.49 7.82 -14.18
CA ASN A 174 2.24 8.61 -15.38
C ASN A 174 2.92 8.00 -16.61
N ASN A 175 4.22 7.74 -16.54
CA ASN A 175 4.99 7.26 -17.68
C ASN A 175 4.55 5.85 -18.07
N THR A 176 4.50 4.93 -17.12
CA THR A 176 4.08 3.55 -17.34
C THR A 176 2.66 3.50 -17.89
N SER A 177 1.71 4.18 -17.25
CA SER A 177 0.31 4.11 -17.65
C SER A 177 0.05 4.82 -18.98
N THR A 178 0.72 5.95 -19.26
CA THR A 178 0.56 6.67 -20.53
C THR A 178 1.06 5.82 -21.70
N THR A 179 2.23 5.20 -21.57
CA THR A 179 2.77 4.33 -22.61
C THR A 179 1.90 3.10 -22.84
N LEU A 180 1.44 2.44 -21.77
CA LEU A 180 0.63 1.22 -21.90
C LEU A 180 -0.80 1.50 -22.39
N ASN A 181 -1.37 2.66 -22.06
CA ASN A 181 -2.76 2.97 -22.38
C ASN A 181 -2.92 3.91 -23.58
N ASN A 182 -1.82 4.33 -24.22
CA ASN A 182 -1.80 5.28 -25.33
C ASN A 182 -2.58 6.57 -25.01
N LEU A 183 -2.31 7.13 -23.83
CA LEU A 183 -2.88 8.41 -23.39
C LEU A 183 -2.00 9.56 -23.85
N ASP A 184 -2.54 10.77 -23.83
CA ASP A 184 -1.75 11.99 -24.01
C ASP A 184 -0.83 12.23 -22.79
N PRO A 185 0.51 12.21 -22.98
CA PRO A 185 1.46 12.41 -21.88
C PRO A 185 1.34 13.79 -21.22
N GLU A 186 1.22 14.86 -22.02
CA GLU A 186 1.19 16.23 -21.52
C GLU A 186 -0.09 16.46 -20.68
N LYS A 187 -1.21 15.94 -21.17
CA LYS A 187 -2.50 16.03 -20.48
C LYS A 187 -2.52 15.21 -19.19
N THR A 188 -1.91 14.03 -19.21
CA THR A 188 -1.79 13.18 -18.01
C THR A 188 -0.93 13.85 -16.94
N GLU A 189 0.22 14.39 -17.34
CA GLU A 189 1.12 15.12 -16.45
C GLU A 189 0.39 16.34 -15.84
N GLU A 190 -0.31 17.13 -16.66
CA GLU A 190 -1.10 18.27 -16.20
C GLU A 190 -2.11 17.86 -15.11
N GLN A 191 -2.88 16.79 -15.36
CA GLN A 191 -3.92 16.34 -14.44
C GLN A 191 -3.36 15.77 -13.14
N SER A 192 -2.26 15.01 -13.22
CA SER A 192 -1.57 14.49 -12.03
C SER A 192 -0.97 15.61 -11.18
N LEU A 193 -0.31 16.60 -11.79
CA LEU A 193 0.25 17.77 -11.10
C LEU A 193 -0.84 18.64 -10.47
N LYS A 194 -1.95 18.85 -11.18
CA LYS A 194 -3.11 19.59 -10.67
C LYS A 194 -3.70 18.91 -9.43
N PHE A 195 -3.87 17.59 -9.49
CA PHE A 195 -4.32 16.82 -8.35
C PHE A 195 -3.30 16.81 -7.20
N ALA A 196 -2.01 16.66 -7.49
CA ALA A 196 -0.95 16.69 -6.49
C ALA A 196 -0.95 18.01 -5.71
N ASN A 197 -1.11 19.15 -6.39
CA ASN A 197 -1.24 20.47 -5.74
C ASN A 197 -2.49 20.54 -4.86
N PHE A 198 -3.65 20.13 -5.41
CA PHE A 198 -4.90 20.12 -4.66
C PHE A 198 -4.84 19.22 -3.41
N ALA A 199 -4.27 18.03 -3.53
CA ALA A 199 -4.07 17.10 -2.44
C ALA A 199 -3.04 17.62 -1.41
N LYS A 200 -1.93 18.25 -1.85
CA LYS A 200 -0.93 18.88 -0.98
C LYS A 200 -1.59 19.96 -0.10
N ASP A 201 -2.39 20.84 -0.70
CA ASP A 201 -3.12 21.88 0.03
C ASP A 201 -4.17 21.29 0.98
N TYR A 202 -4.90 20.27 0.53
CA TYR A 202 -5.87 19.56 1.37
C TYR A 202 -5.20 18.93 2.60
N VAL A 203 -4.09 18.22 2.42
CA VAL A 203 -3.35 17.60 3.54
C VAL A 203 -2.84 18.67 4.49
N LYS A 204 -2.33 19.79 3.98
CA LYS A 204 -1.84 20.88 4.81
C LYS A 204 -2.94 21.51 5.68
N GLU A 205 -4.14 21.69 5.12
CA GLU A 205 -5.28 22.29 5.83
C GLU A 205 -5.92 21.32 6.82
N PHE A 206 -6.16 20.07 6.41
CA PHE A 206 -6.96 19.10 7.19
C PHE A 206 -6.14 18.08 7.98
N PHE A 207 -4.87 17.85 7.62
CA PHE A 207 -3.97 16.88 8.24
C PHE A 207 -2.58 17.47 8.54
N PRO A 208 -2.49 18.64 9.22
CA PRO A 208 -1.25 19.39 9.36
C PRO A 208 -0.14 18.61 10.10
N ALA A 209 -0.51 17.73 11.04
CA ALA A 209 0.44 16.89 11.76
C ALA A 209 1.11 15.83 10.87
N SER A 210 0.44 15.41 9.80
CA SER A 210 0.95 14.39 8.87
C SER A 210 1.65 14.99 7.67
N PHE A 211 1.42 16.27 7.35
CA PHE A 211 1.93 16.95 6.15
C PHE A 211 3.45 16.79 5.95
N GLY A 212 4.25 16.88 7.01
CA GLY A 212 5.70 16.71 6.95
C GLY A 212 6.18 15.29 6.60
N ASN A 213 5.26 14.33 6.50
CA ASN A 213 5.52 12.93 6.14
C ASN A 213 4.74 12.51 4.87
N VAL A 214 4.24 13.46 4.07
CA VAL A 214 3.58 13.16 2.80
C VAL A 214 4.46 13.60 1.64
N VAL A 215 4.68 12.69 0.69
CA VAL A 215 5.45 12.93 -0.53
C VAL A 215 4.62 12.54 -1.74
N PHE A 216 4.73 13.33 -2.81
CA PHE A 216 4.12 13.06 -4.09
C PHE A 216 5.22 12.63 -5.06
N LEU A 217 5.05 11.47 -5.68
CA LEU A 217 6.05 10.84 -6.53
C LEU A 217 5.45 10.53 -7.89
N GLU A 218 6.29 10.52 -8.91
CA GLU A 218 5.94 10.00 -10.22
C GLU A 218 6.96 8.97 -10.68
N ASP A 219 6.56 8.04 -11.53
CA ASP A 219 7.46 7.06 -12.12
C ASP A 219 8.34 7.69 -13.21
N THR A 220 9.54 7.16 -13.39
CA THR A 220 10.45 7.60 -14.45
C THR A 220 10.02 7.09 -15.83
N PRO A 221 10.44 7.74 -16.94
CA PRO A 221 10.13 7.28 -18.29
C PRO A 221 10.53 5.83 -18.55
N ILE A 222 9.65 5.08 -19.24
CA ILE A 222 9.95 3.73 -19.72
C ILE A 222 10.53 3.80 -21.14
N GLY A 223 11.70 3.19 -21.34
CA GLY A 223 12.40 3.20 -22.61
C GLY A 223 13.62 2.28 -22.63
N GLU A 224 14.21 2.10 -23.80
CA GLU A 224 15.44 1.32 -23.96
C GLU A 224 16.57 1.94 -23.12
N GLY A 225 17.20 1.15 -22.26
CA GLY A 225 18.23 1.60 -21.32
C GLY A 225 17.71 2.34 -20.08
N SER A 226 16.38 2.46 -19.90
CA SER A 226 15.82 2.92 -18.63
C SER A 226 15.79 1.78 -17.62
N MET A 227 16.19 2.06 -16.38
CA MET A 227 16.16 1.08 -15.30
C MET A 227 14.75 0.53 -15.09
N LEU A 228 13.73 1.40 -15.03
CA LEU A 228 12.34 1.00 -14.87
C LEU A 228 11.87 0.13 -16.04
N GLY A 229 12.23 0.47 -17.28
CA GLY A 229 11.88 -0.31 -18.47
C GLY A 229 12.51 -1.71 -18.46
N GLU A 230 13.81 -1.82 -18.16
CA GLU A 230 14.50 -3.11 -18.10
C GLU A 230 13.86 -4.06 -17.08
N GLU A 231 13.55 -3.55 -15.88
CA GLU A 231 12.89 -4.35 -14.84
C GLU A 231 11.45 -4.72 -15.21
N LEU A 232 10.72 -3.78 -15.83
CA LEU A 232 9.36 -4.03 -16.32
C LEU A 232 9.34 -5.16 -17.36
N PHE A 233 10.23 -5.12 -18.36
CA PHE A 233 10.30 -6.14 -19.40
C PHE A 233 10.75 -7.50 -18.84
N SER A 234 11.68 -7.52 -17.89
CA SER A 234 12.13 -8.74 -17.21
C SER A 234 10.97 -9.42 -16.44
N LEU A 235 10.20 -8.61 -15.69
CA LEU A 235 9.03 -9.10 -14.97
C LEU A 235 7.91 -9.56 -15.91
N ALA A 236 7.64 -8.81 -16.98
CA ALA A 236 6.67 -9.18 -18.00
C ALA A 236 7.00 -10.54 -18.65
N LYS A 237 8.28 -10.77 -18.96
CA LYS A 237 8.76 -12.08 -19.46
C LYS A 237 8.51 -13.19 -18.43
N THR A 238 8.88 -12.96 -17.17
CA THR A 238 8.65 -13.93 -16.08
C THR A 238 7.16 -14.24 -15.93
N LEU A 239 6.31 -13.23 -16.01
CA LEU A 239 4.86 -13.36 -15.91
C LEU A 239 4.32 -14.27 -17.00
N LYS A 240 4.71 -14.02 -18.25
CA LYS A 240 4.31 -14.80 -19.43
C LYS A 240 4.78 -16.25 -19.37
N GLU A 241 5.95 -16.51 -18.81
CA GLU A 241 6.55 -17.85 -18.74
C GLU A 241 6.05 -18.70 -17.56
N LYS A 242 5.68 -18.07 -16.44
CA LYS A 242 5.44 -18.77 -15.16
C LYS A 242 3.99 -18.79 -14.72
N MET A 243 3.17 -17.85 -15.18
CA MET A 243 1.78 -17.79 -14.75
C MET A 243 0.90 -18.80 -15.52
N PRO A 244 -0.10 -19.41 -14.86
CA PRO A 244 -1.06 -20.27 -15.54
C PRO A 244 -1.82 -19.51 -16.64
N GLU A 245 -2.14 -20.21 -17.73
CA GLU A 245 -2.88 -19.65 -18.87
C GLU A 245 -4.19 -18.98 -18.45
N SER A 246 -4.93 -19.55 -17.50
CA SER A 246 -6.16 -18.96 -16.96
C SER A 246 -5.97 -17.59 -16.32
N ILE A 247 -4.83 -17.34 -15.66
CA ILE A 247 -4.49 -16.03 -15.09
C ILE A 247 -4.10 -15.06 -16.19
N LEU A 248 -3.36 -15.51 -17.21
CA LEU A 248 -2.99 -14.70 -18.36
C LEU A 248 -4.22 -14.27 -19.18
N GLU A 249 -5.20 -15.17 -19.34
CA GLU A 249 -6.50 -14.88 -19.96
C GLU A 249 -7.36 -13.91 -19.13
N GLU A 250 -7.28 -13.96 -17.80
CA GLU A 250 -7.96 -12.98 -16.96
C GLU A 250 -7.27 -11.61 -17.05
N LEU A 251 -5.94 -11.59 -17.05
CA LEU A 251 -5.14 -10.37 -17.20
C LEU A 251 -5.39 -9.68 -18.55
N SER A 252 -5.51 -10.44 -19.64
CA SER A 252 -5.79 -9.88 -20.97
C SER A 252 -7.14 -9.15 -21.06
N LYS A 253 -8.09 -9.48 -20.18
CA LYS A 253 -9.39 -8.80 -20.06
C LYS A 253 -9.33 -7.51 -19.22
N LYS A 254 -8.19 -7.24 -18.57
CA LYS A 254 -7.98 -6.04 -17.74
C LYS A 254 -7.32 -4.90 -18.49
N GLY A 255 -6.58 -5.18 -19.56
CA GLY A 255 -5.94 -4.16 -20.40
C GLY A 255 -6.93 -3.39 -21.28
N ILE A 256 -6.58 -2.16 -21.64
CA ILE A 256 -7.31 -1.40 -22.66
C ILE A 256 -7.11 -2.11 -24.02
N ASN A 257 -8.18 -2.22 -24.80
CA ASN A 257 -8.22 -2.86 -26.13
C ASN A 257 -7.97 -4.38 -26.18
N ASN A 258 -7.90 -5.08 -25.04
CA ASN A 258 -7.60 -6.52 -24.97
C ASN A 258 -6.26 -6.91 -25.64
N ASP A 259 -5.29 -5.99 -25.71
CA ASP A 259 -3.95 -6.33 -26.20
C ASP A 259 -3.20 -7.16 -25.15
N PHE A 260 -2.75 -8.35 -25.55
CA PHE A 260 -2.15 -9.31 -24.64
C PHE A 260 -0.82 -8.80 -24.08
N GLU A 261 0.08 -8.33 -24.93
CA GLU A 261 1.42 -7.89 -24.50
C GLU A 261 1.34 -6.67 -23.59
N THR A 262 0.49 -5.70 -23.91
CA THR A 262 0.22 -4.54 -23.04
C THR A 262 -0.35 -4.99 -21.69
N SER A 263 -1.25 -5.97 -21.67
CA SER A 263 -1.83 -6.48 -20.42
C SER A 263 -0.79 -7.18 -19.55
N ILE A 264 0.17 -7.91 -20.15
CA ILE A 264 1.30 -8.53 -19.44
C ILE A 264 2.18 -7.46 -18.79
N LEU A 265 2.54 -6.42 -19.55
CA LEU A 265 3.31 -5.28 -19.05
C LEU A 265 2.58 -4.56 -17.92
N TYR A 266 1.27 -4.36 -18.07
CA TYR A 266 0.42 -3.75 -17.05
C TYR A 266 0.43 -4.58 -15.76
N GLY A 267 0.30 -5.90 -15.85
CA GLY A 267 0.41 -6.81 -14.71
C GLY A 267 1.79 -6.76 -14.02
N ALA A 268 2.87 -6.68 -14.80
CA ALA A 268 4.23 -6.54 -14.28
C ALA A 268 4.46 -5.18 -13.58
N ALA A 269 3.91 -4.10 -14.13
CA ALA A 269 3.98 -2.77 -13.54
C ALA A 269 3.35 -2.72 -12.14
N HIS A 270 2.24 -3.43 -11.91
CA HIS A 270 1.66 -3.52 -10.58
C HIS A 270 2.65 -4.11 -9.56
N LEU A 271 3.46 -5.12 -9.92
CA LEU A 271 4.51 -5.63 -9.04
C LEU A 271 5.58 -4.58 -8.76
N LEU A 272 6.08 -3.96 -9.83
CA LEU A 272 7.17 -3.01 -9.77
C LEU A 272 6.84 -1.76 -8.94
N ILE A 273 5.60 -1.28 -9.00
CA ILE A 273 5.20 -0.06 -8.32
C ILE A 273 4.67 -0.32 -6.89
N HIS A 274 3.96 -1.43 -6.65
CA HIS A 274 3.34 -1.66 -5.33
C HIS A 274 4.23 -2.39 -4.33
N ASP A 275 5.08 -3.30 -4.81
CA ASP A 275 5.75 -4.28 -3.94
C ASP A 275 7.28 -4.13 -3.95
N ILE A 276 7.82 -3.19 -4.75
CA ILE A 276 9.26 -2.96 -4.93
C ILE A 276 9.55 -1.48 -4.71
N ASP A 277 10.69 -1.18 -4.09
CA ASP A 277 11.23 0.17 -4.02
C ASP A 277 12.58 0.21 -4.72
N LEU A 278 12.56 0.59 -5.99
CA LEU A 278 13.74 0.63 -6.84
C LEU A 278 14.34 2.05 -6.80
N PRO A 279 15.57 2.23 -6.30
CA PRO A 279 16.17 3.56 -6.19
C PRO A 279 16.19 4.31 -7.51
N GLY A 280 15.60 5.51 -7.54
CA GLY A 280 15.53 6.36 -8.73
C GLY A 280 14.41 5.99 -9.71
N ALA A 281 13.61 4.94 -9.46
CA ALA A 281 12.46 4.61 -10.29
C ALA A 281 11.28 5.55 -10.07
N LEU A 282 11.15 6.09 -8.86
CA LEU A 282 10.17 7.09 -8.46
C LEU A 282 10.89 8.39 -8.10
N ILE A 283 10.40 9.51 -8.61
CA ILE A 283 10.98 10.84 -8.39
C ILE A 283 9.97 11.80 -7.75
N PRO A 284 10.42 12.76 -6.91
CA PRO A 284 9.56 13.79 -6.34
C PRO A 284 8.87 14.65 -7.40
N VAL A 285 7.55 14.81 -7.27
CA VAL A 285 6.77 15.79 -8.07
C VAL A 285 7.11 17.21 -7.65
N PHE A 286 7.34 17.44 -6.35
CA PHE A 286 7.72 18.75 -5.82
C PHE A 286 9.15 18.77 -5.30
N SER A 287 9.88 19.85 -5.59
CA SER A 287 11.24 20.05 -5.09
C SER A 287 11.31 20.44 -3.60
N ASP A 288 10.20 20.94 -3.04
CA ASP A 288 10.10 21.43 -1.66
C ASP A 288 9.46 20.42 -0.70
N GLN A 289 9.23 19.18 -1.12
CA GLN A 289 8.64 18.14 -0.27
C GLN A 289 9.69 17.44 0.62
N PRO A 290 9.27 16.69 1.66
CA PRO A 290 10.16 15.89 2.48
C PRO A 290 11.02 14.91 1.66
N GLU A 291 12.18 14.53 2.20
CA GLU A 291 13.03 13.49 1.59
C GLU A 291 12.25 12.17 1.46
N THR A 292 12.37 11.53 0.30
CA THR A 292 11.66 10.28 0.01
C THR A 292 12.38 9.12 0.69
N TYR A 293 11.64 8.33 1.47
CA TYR A 293 12.16 7.14 2.12
C TYR A 293 12.30 6.00 1.11
N LEU A 294 13.42 5.29 1.19
CA LEU A 294 13.56 3.98 0.55
C LEU A 294 12.90 2.93 1.45
N ALA A 295 11.80 2.36 0.99
CA ALA A 295 10.95 1.48 1.77
C ALA A 295 11.48 0.04 1.83
N GLU A 296 11.71 -0.45 3.05
CA GLU A 296 11.87 -1.89 3.32
C GLU A 296 10.53 -2.54 3.69
N ASN A 297 9.58 -1.73 4.14
CA ASN A 297 8.24 -2.13 4.53
C ASN A 297 7.22 -1.24 3.82
N ILE A 298 6.29 -1.83 3.08
CA ILE A 298 5.28 -1.10 2.31
C ILE A 298 3.89 -1.51 2.81
N ILE A 299 3.09 -0.54 3.23
CA ILE A 299 1.64 -0.70 3.39
C ILE A 299 0.99 -0.18 2.12
N SER A 300 0.69 -1.08 1.18
CA SER A 300 0.09 -0.74 -0.11
C SER A 300 -1.42 -0.59 0.05
N MET A 301 -1.99 0.55 -0.36
CA MET A 301 -3.43 0.80 -0.31
C MET A 301 -4.00 0.83 -1.74
N GLY A 302 -4.98 -0.05 -1.96
CA GLY A 302 -5.58 -0.33 -3.26
C GLY A 302 -7.10 -0.25 -3.24
N GLY A 303 -7.76 -0.01 -4.38
CA GLY A 303 -9.19 -0.23 -4.55
C GLY A 303 -9.53 -1.72 -4.67
N PHE A 304 -10.81 -2.05 -4.84
CA PHE A 304 -11.22 -3.45 -5.02
C PHE A 304 -10.64 -4.13 -6.27
N GLN A 305 -10.39 -3.36 -7.33
CA GLN A 305 -9.79 -3.90 -8.55
C GLN A 305 -8.37 -4.43 -8.31
N GLU A 306 -7.68 -3.94 -7.28
CA GLU A 306 -6.34 -4.41 -6.90
C GLU A 306 -6.34 -5.85 -6.40
N GLN A 307 -7.49 -6.47 -6.05
CA GLN A 307 -7.49 -7.87 -5.59
C GLN A 307 -6.93 -8.84 -6.64
N PHE A 308 -7.23 -8.58 -7.91
CA PHE A 308 -6.71 -9.40 -9.00
C PHE A 308 -5.19 -9.22 -9.11
N PHE A 309 -4.72 -7.97 -9.15
CA PHE A 309 -3.30 -7.66 -9.24
C PHE A 309 -2.54 -8.13 -8.00
N TYR A 310 -3.12 -8.05 -6.81
CA TYR A 310 -2.57 -8.61 -5.59
C TYR A 310 -2.26 -10.11 -5.73
N ARG A 311 -3.24 -10.91 -6.21
CA ARG A 311 -3.05 -12.35 -6.46
C ARG A 311 -1.98 -12.60 -7.51
N LEU A 312 -2.00 -11.82 -8.59
CA LEU A 312 -0.99 -11.89 -9.65
C LEU A 312 0.42 -11.63 -9.10
N ARG A 313 0.62 -10.56 -8.33
CA ARG A 313 1.89 -10.17 -7.69
C ARG A 313 2.40 -11.27 -6.77
N HIS A 314 1.52 -11.89 -5.97
CA HIS A 314 1.89 -13.00 -5.10
C HIS A 314 2.23 -14.27 -5.87
N GLY A 315 1.50 -14.56 -6.95
CA GLY A 315 1.77 -15.70 -7.82
C GLY A 315 3.12 -15.61 -8.52
N ILE A 316 3.54 -14.41 -8.94
CA ILE A 316 4.80 -14.21 -9.66
C ILE A 316 6.02 -14.05 -8.73
N LYS A 317 5.86 -13.48 -7.53
CA LYS A 317 6.96 -13.20 -6.57
C LYS A 317 7.94 -14.37 -6.37
N PRO A 318 7.51 -15.64 -6.22
CA PRO A 318 8.43 -16.79 -6.07
C PRO A 318 9.36 -17.03 -7.26
N PHE A 319 8.99 -16.54 -8.44
CA PHE A 319 9.76 -16.68 -9.68
C PHE A 319 10.55 -15.43 -10.06
N ALA A 320 10.30 -14.32 -9.37
CA ALA A 320 10.99 -13.06 -9.59
C ALA A 320 12.40 -13.08 -8.93
N ASP A 321 13.32 -12.31 -9.50
CA ASP A 321 14.66 -12.10 -8.93
C ASP A 321 14.59 -11.66 -7.45
N GLU A 322 15.63 -11.99 -6.68
CA GLU A 322 15.70 -11.65 -5.25
C GLU A 322 15.54 -10.16 -4.96
N LYS A 323 16.01 -9.29 -5.86
CA LYS A 323 15.83 -7.84 -5.77
C LYS A 323 14.35 -7.41 -5.71
N PHE A 324 13.46 -8.20 -6.30
CA PHE A 324 12.02 -7.96 -6.31
C PHE A 324 11.28 -8.48 -5.06
N ARG A 325 12.00 -9.11 -4.14
CA ARG A 325 11.47 -9.67 -2.89
C ARG A 325 11.98 -8.92 -1.64
N GLN A 326 12.62 -7.76 -1.84
CA GLN A 326 13.29 -7.03 -0.77
C GLN A 326 12.31 -6.34 0.18
N ALA A 327 11.26 -5.71 -0.34
CA ALA A 327 10.29 -5.00 0.47
C ALA A 327 9.19 -5.95 1.01
N LYS A 328 8.97 -5.92 2.32
CA LYS A 328 7.83 -6.60 2.94
C LYS A 328 6.59 -5.77 2.71
N THR A 329 5.60 -6.34 2.03
CA THR A 329 4.38 -5.61 1.67
C THR A 329 3.19 -6.07 2.52
N LEU A 330 2.28 -5.14 2.79
CA LEU A 330 0.97 -5.37 3.36
C LEU A 330 -0.08 -4.67 2.51
N GLN A 331 -0.87 -5.43 1.76
CA GLN A 331 -1.95 -4.88 0.92
C GLN A 331 -3.25 -4.66 1.72
N PHE A 332 -3.77 -3.43 1.69
CA PHE A 332 -5.13 -3.10 2.10
C PHE A 332 -6.02 -2.79 0.90
N PHE A 333 -7.26 -3.28 0.95
CA PHE A 333 -8.28 -3.00 -0.06
C PHE A 333 -9.32 -2.06 0.50
N THR A 334 -9.36 -0.86 -0.06
CA THR A 334 -10.35 0.17 0.21
C THR A 334 -11.69 -0.16 -0.45
N ARG A 335 -12.76 0.51 -0.01
CA ARG A 335 -14.12 0.30 -0.51
C ARG A 335 -14.38 0.86 -1.91
N HIS A 336 -13.38 1.48 -2.54
CA HIS A 336 -13.48 1.99 -3.91
C HIS A 336 -13.73 0.83 -4.88
N ARG A 337 -14.95 0.74 -5.42
CA ARG A 337 -15.35 -0.30 -6.39
C ARG A 337 -14.85 -0.01 -7.80
N VAL A 338 -14.80 1.28 -8.13
CA VAL A 338 -14.24 1.82 -9.37
C VAL A 338 -12.98 2.59 -8.97
N PRO A 339 -11.84 2.38 -9.64
CA PRO A 339 -10.62 3.14 -9.33
C PRO A 339 -10.94 4.63 -9.30
N PRO A 340 -10.64 5.33 -8.18
CA PRO A 340 -11.11 6.69 -7.95
C PRO A 340 -10.39 7.73 -8.81
N TYR A 341 -9.38 7.31 -9.57
CA TYR A 341 -8.60 8.11 -10.51
C TYR A 341 -9.02 7.96 -11.97
N TYR A 342 -10.03 7.13 -12.27
CA TYR A 342 -10.69 7.12 -13.58
C TYR A 342 -12.08 7.71 -13.48
N MET A 343 -12.45 8.52 -14.46
CA MET A 343 -13.81 9.04 -14.58
C MET A 343 -14.79 7.86 -14.74
N ALA A 344 -15.76 7.77 -13.83
CA ALA A 344 -16.84 6.81 -13.97
C ALA A 344 -17.64 7.10 -15.24
N ARG A 345 -18.10 6.06 -15.94
CA ARG A 345 -18.82 6.19 -17.23
C ARG A 345 -20.05 7.09 -17.16
N THR A 346 -20.67 7.20 -15.99
CA THR A 346 -21.82 8.07 -15.76
C THR A 346 -21.69 8.74 -14.40
N GLY A 347 -22.10 10.00 -14.30
CA GLY A 347 -22.26 10.73 -13.05
C GLY A 347 -20.99 10.85 -12.19
N ASP A 348 -19.84 11.11 -12.82
CA ASP A 348 -18.63 11.54 -12.11
C ASP A 348 -18.47 13.07 -12.18
N LEU A 349 -17.59 13.61 -11.34
CA LEU A 349 -17.21 15.02 -11.36
C LEU A 349 -15.73 15.13 -11.65
N SER A 350 -15.35 15.93 -12.64
CA SER A 350 -13.96 16.27 -12.86
C SER A 350 -13.47 17.18 -11.73
N LEU A 351 -12.18 17.08 -11.39
CA LEU A 351 -11.53 18.00 -10.46
C LEU A 351 -11.64 19.45 -10.98
N ASP A 352 -11.43 19.64 -12.28
CA ASP A 352 -11.49 20.95 -12.94
C ASP A 352 -12.85 21.63 -12.77
N ASP A 353 -13.95 20.91 -12.98
CA ASP A 353 -15.30 21.49 -12.84
C ASP A 353 -15.59 21.87 -11.38
N VAL A 354 -15.08 21.09 -10.42
CA VAL A 354 -15.25 21.41 -8.99
C VAL A 354 -14.47 22.66 -8.62
N LEU A 355 -13.22 22.80 -9.08
CA LEU A 355 -12.37 23.98 -8.84
C LEU A 355 -12.93 25.22 -9.54
N LYS A 356 -13.51 25.10 -10.73
CA LYS A 356 -14.21 26.23 -11.38
C LYS A 356 -15.54 26.57 -10.71
N GLY A 357 -16.11 25.63 -9.94
CA GLY A 357 -17.43 25.74 -9.35
C GLY A 357 -18.57 25.51 -10.34
N GLU A 358 -18.28 24.77 -11.41
CA GLU A 358 -19.19 24.40 -12.49
C GLU A 358 -19.79 22.98 -12.28
N ALA A 359 -19.27 22.23 -11.31
CA ALA A 359 -19.69 20.87 -11.01
C ALA A 359 -21.18 20.73 -10.61
N ASP A 360 -21.88 19.79 -11.25
CA ASP A 360 -23.26 19.42 -10.90
C ASP A 360 -23.32 18.19 -9.99
N PHE A 361 -23.50 18.44 -8.69
CA PHE A 361 -23.63 17.40 -7.68
C PHE A 361 -25.00 16.67 -7.68
N LYS A 362 -25.94 17.02 -8.58
CA LYS A 362 -27.28 16.41 -8.60
C LYS A 362 -27.32 15.04 -9.29
N THR A 363 -26.42 14.79 -10.23
CA THR A 363 -26.44 13.59 -11.08
C THR A 363 -25.21 12.72 -10.87
N LEU A 364 -24.95 12.32 -9.61
CA LEU A 364 -23.82 11.46 -9.28
C LEU A 364 -24.18 9.98 -9.38
N SER A 365 -23.24 9.17 -9.86
CA SER A 365 -23.36 7.72 -9.76
C SER A 365 -23.33 7.28 -8.29
N PRO A 366 -23.89 6.11 -7.94
CA PRO A 366 -23.80 5.60 -6.58
C PRO A 366 -22.36 5.45 -6.06
N ALA A 367 -21.42 5.07 -6.93
CA ALA A 367 -20.01 4.93 -6.55
C ALA A 367 -19.36 6.30 -6.26
N THR A 368 -19.52 7.27 -7.18
CA THR A 368 -19.04 8.64 -7.00
C THR A 368 -19.64 9.29 -5.75
N LEU A 369 -20.95 9.15 -5.55
CA LEU A 369 -21.63 9.71 -4.38
C LEU A 369 -21.09 9.10 -3.08
N PHE A 370 -20.84 7.80 -3.06
CA PHE A 370 -20.30 7.11 -1.89
C PHE A 370 -18.89 7.62 -1.54
N ASP A 371 -18.00 7.73 -2.52
CA ASP A 371 -16.63 8.25 -2.36
C ASP A 371 -16.63 9.73 -1.90
N ILE A 372 -17.46 10.58 -2.52
CA ILE A 372 -17.60 12.01 -2.14
C ILE A 372 -18.18 12.17 -0.74
N ASN A 373 -19.16 11.35 -0.35
CA ASN A 373 -19.73 11.40 1.00
C ASN A 373 -18.70 10.99 2.04
N TYR A 374 -17.90 9.96 1.77
CA TYR A 374 -16.80 9.58 2.65
C TYR A 374 -15.81 10.74 2.83
N MET A 375 -15.38 11.37 1.74
CA MET A 375 -14.51 12.55 1.82
C MET A 375 -15.12 13.69 2.64
N ARG A 376 -16.37 14.07 2.34
CA ARG A 376 -17.08 15.12 3.09
C ARG A 376 -17.16 14.81 4.58
N ASN A 377 -17.48 13.57 4.94
CA ASN A 377 -17.58 13.15 6.33
C ASN A 377 -16.22 13.29 7.03
N VAL A 378 -15.14 12.80 6.41
CA VAL A 378 -13.78 12.91 6.97
C VAL A 378 -13.36 14.37 7.15
N SER A 379 -13.63 15.23 6.15
CA SER A 379 -13.26 16.65 6.21
C SER A 379 -14.11 17.46 7.20
N ALA A 380 -15.40 17.14 7.35
CA ALA A 380 -16.31 17.89 8.21
C ALA A 380 -15.90 17.90 9.69
N TYR A 381 -15.22 16.85 10.16
CA TYR A 381 -14.67 16.79 11.52
C TYR A 381 -13.40 17.63 11.71
N ARG A 382 -12.79 18.10 10.62
CA ARG A 382 -11.46 18.74 10.60
C ARG A 382 -11.52 20.21 10.20
N GLY A 383 -12.55 20.63 9.47
CA GLY A 383 -12.74 22.03 9.08
C GLY A 383 -13.88 22.25 8.09
N ASP A 384 -13.98 23.48 7.58
CA ASP A 384 -14.98 23.83 6.56
C ASP A 384 -14.49 23.43 5.16
N PHE A 385 -14.85 22.21 4.75
CA PHE A 385 -14.55 21.68 3.42
C PHE A 385 -15.14 22.55 2.29
N GLY A 386 -16.28 23.18 2.51
CA GLY A 386 -16.88 24.08 1.53
C GLY A 386 -16.07 25.36 1.35
N HIS A 387 -15.52 25.90 2.43
CA HIS A 387 -14.60 27.04 2.38
C HIS A 387 -13.28 26.70 1.70
N PHE A 388 -12.71 25.54 1.99
CA PHE A 388 -11.54 25.02 1.29
C PHE A 388 -11.77 24.99 -0.23
N LEU A 389 -12.85 24.35 -0.69
CA LEU A 389 -13.18 24.30 -2.12
C LEU A 389 -13.38 25.68 -2.76
N ARG A 390 -13.89 26.67 -2.01
CA ARG A 390 -14.04 28.06 -2.52
C ARG A 390 -12.71 28.80 -2.65
N ARG A 391 -11.72 28.45 -1.83
CA ARG A 391 -10.37 29.04 -1.87
C ARG A 391 -9.44 28.36 -2.87
N SER A 392 -9.72 27.10 -3.21
CA SER A 392 -8.97 26.35 -4.21
C SER A 392 -9.39 26.68 -5.65
N LYS A 393 -10.41 27.55 -5.82
CA LYS A 393 -10.75 28.17 -7.10
C LYS A 393 -9.75 29.29 -7.41
#